data_AF-A0A8C7GN16-F1
#
_entry.id   AF-A0A8C7GN16-F1
#
_cell.length_a   1.000
_cell.length_b   1.000
_cell.length_c   1.000
_cell.angle_alpha   90.00
_cell.angle_beta   90.00
_cell.angle_gamma   90.00
#
_symmetry.space_group_name_H-M   'P 1'
#
loop_
_entity.id
_entity.type
_entity.pdbx_description
1 polymer ?
#
loop_
_entity_poly.entity_id
_entity_poly.type
_entity_poly.pdbx_seq_one_letter_code
_entity_poly.pdbx_strand_id
1 'polypeptide(L)'
;MTCRRGALIVLEGVDKAGKTTQCNKLVQALQDSGRQTEMMKFPERTTKIGQLINSYLENKSNLEDHTVHLLFSANRWELVPLMKEKLEQGINLVVDRYAFSGVAFTSAKPSGIHLYSVLTWSRTVRTQRFFPRPAA
;
A
#
# COMPACT_ATOMS: atom_id res chain seq x y z
N MET A 1 4.82 -16.07 26.74
CA MET A 1 5.32 -16.34 25.37
C MET A 1 5.24 -15.04 24.60
N THR A 2 6.34 -14.52 24.05
CA THR A 2 6.28 -13.32 23.20
C THR A 2 5.78 -13.74 21.82
N CYS A 3 4.50 -13.51 21.52
CA CYS A 3 4.01 -13.67 20.15
C CYS A 3 4.76 -12.69 19.25
N ARG A 4 5.49 -13.21 18.26
CA ARG A 4 6.19 -12.37 17.28
C ARG A 4 5.17 -11.76 16.33
N ARG A 5 5.26 -10.45 16.08
CA ARG A 5 4.43 -9.78 15.08
C ARG A 5 4.65 -10.38 13.69
N GLY A 6 3.62 -10.33 12.86
CA GLY A 6 3.71 -10.69 11.45
C GLY A 6 4.62 -9.75 10.65
N ALA A 7 5.08 -10.23 9.50
CA ALA A 7 5.85 -9.43 8.54
C ALA A 7 4.91 -8.66 7.60
N LEU A 8 5.27 -7.42 7.30
CA LEU A 8 4.67 -6.64 6.20
C LEU A 8 5.57 -6.73 4.97
N ILE A 9 5.11 -7.40 3.92
CA ILE A 9 5.85 -7.65 2.69
C ILE A 9 5.14 -6.92 1.55
N VAL A 10 5.83 -6.00 0.86
CA VAL A 10 5.24 -5.21 -0.22
C VAL A 10 5.89 -5.58 -1.54
N LEU A 11 5.06 -5.88 -2.56
CA LEU A 11 5.51 -6.08 -3.92
C LEU A 11 5.15 -4.85 -4.76
N GLU A 12 6.18 -4.20 -5.30
CA GLU A 12 6.08 -3.01 -6.15
C GLU A 12 6.56 -3.31 -7.57
N GLY A 13 6.13 -2.49 -8.54
CA GLY A 13 6.52 -2.65 -9.94
C GLY A 13 5.49 -2.08 -10.91
N VAL A 14 5.88 -1.99 -12.19
CA VAL A 14 5.06 -1.44 -13.27
C VAL A 14 3.80 -2.26 -13.54
N ASP A 15 2.83 -1.67 -14.23
CA ASP A 15 1.61 -2.35 -14.66
C ASP A 15 1.95 -3.60 -15.49
N LYS A 16 1.14 -4.65 -15.34
CA LYS A 16 1.32 -5.94 -16.02
C LYS A 16 2.62 -6.72 -15.69
N ALA A 17 3.40 -6.30 -14.68
CA ALA A 17 4.57 -7.04 -14.19
C ALA A 17 4.25 -8.36 -13.44
N GLY A 18 2.99 -8.80 -13.39
CA GLY A 18 2.60 -10.05 -12.73
C GLY A 18 2.55 -10.00 -11.19
N LYS A 19 2.52 -8.81 -10.58
CA LYS A 19 2.53 -8.63 -9.11
C LYS A 19 1.44 -9.41 -8.39
N THR A 20 0.18 -9.28 -8.81
CA THR A 20 -0.95 -10.02 -8.21
C THR A 20 -0.66 -11.52 -8.17
N THR A 21 -0.15 -12.08 -9.26
CA THR A 21 0.21 -13.50 -9.36
C THR A 21 1.31 -13.87 -8.37
N GLN A 22 2.35 -13.04 -8.25
CA GLN A 22 3.45 -13.28 -7.32
C GLN A 22 3.00 -13.13 -5.86
N CYS A 23 2.15 -12.16 -5.53
CA CYS A 23 1.56 -12.02 -4.20
C CYS A 23 0.75 -13.27 -3.83
N ASN A 24 -0.12 -13.75 -4.71
CA ASN A 24 -0.90 -14.97 -4.46
C ASN A 24 -0.02 -16.19 -4.23
N LYS A 25 1.02 -16.38 -5.07
CA LYS A 25 1.98 -17.48 -4.90
C LYS A 25 2.73 -17.39 -3.58
N LEU A 26 3.14 -16.18 -3.18
CA LEU A 26 3.84 -15.96 -1.91
C LEU A 26 2.94 -16.24 -0.71
N VAL A 27 1.69 -15.77 -0.74
CA VAL A 27 0.71 -16.05 0.32
C VAL A 27 0.50 -17.55 0.47
N GLN A 28 0.26 -18.25 -0.65
CA GLN A 28 0.09 -19.70 -0.65
C GLN A 28 1.32 -20.42 -0.08
N ALA A 29 2.52 -20.11 -0.57
CA ALA A 29 3.75 -20.73 -0.09
C ALA A 29 4.00 -20.50 1.40
N LEU A 30 3.65 -19.32 1.93
CA LEU A 30 3.76 -19.02 3.36
C LEU A 30 2.72 -19.79 4.18
N GLN A 31 1.47 -19.85 3.71
CA GLN A 31 0.41 -20.64 4.33
C GLN A 31 0.75 -22.14 4.36
N ASP A 32 1.25 -22.69 3.26
CA ASP A 32 1.72 -24.08 3.15
C ASP A 32 2.88 -24.38 4.12
N SER A 33 3.69 -23.37 4.46
CA SER A 33 4.74 -23.46 5.48
C SER A 33 4.25 -23.29 6.92
N GLY A 34 2.93 -23.26 7.15
CA GLY A 34 2.31 -23.10 8.46
C GLY A 34 2.31 -21.66 9.00
N ARG A 35 2.53 -20.65 8.14
CA ARG A 35 2.55 -19.25 8.54
C ARG A 35 1.24 -18.57 8.16
N GLN A 36 0.52 -18.04 9.16
CA GLN A 36 -0.65 -17.20 8.91
C GLN A 36 -0.26 -16.00 8.06
N THR A 37 -0.89 -15.87 6.89
CA THR A 37 -0.54 -14.88 5.89
C THR A 37 -1.78 -14.47 5.13
N GLU A 38 -1.95 -13.18 4.89
CA GLU A 38 -3.06 -12.62 4.13
C GLU A 38 -2.57 -11.67 3.04
N MET A 39 -3.36 -11.55 1.97
CA MET A 39 -3.09 -10.60 0.90
C MET A 39 -3.87 -9.30 1.13
N MET A 40 -3.24 -8.17 0.83
CA MET A 40 -3.90 -6.88 0.65
C MET A 40 -3.47 -6.26 -0.69
N LYS A 41 -4.28 -5.34 -1.21
CA LYS A 41 -4.01 -4.65 -2.46
C LYS A 41 -4.41 -3.19 -2.36
N PHE A 42 -3.56 -2.30 -2.87
CA PHE A 42 -3.92 -0.89 -2.98
C PHE A 42 -4.06 -0.44 -4.45
N PRO A 43 -5.03 0.46 -4.75
CA PRO A 43 -6.02 1.00 -3.82
C PRO A 43 -7.03 -0.07 -3.38
N GLU A 44 -7.49 0.01 -2.13
CA GLU A 44 -8.62 -0.78 -1.65
C GLU A 44 -9.89 -0.14 -2.19
N ARG A 45 -10.53 -0.80 -3.16
CA ARG A 45 -11.61 -0.22 -3.96
C ARG A 45 -12.98 -0.31 -3.31
N THR A 46 -13.13 -1.10 -2.24
CA THR A 46 -14.41 -1.29 -1.56
C THR A 46 -14.78 -0.13 -0.64
N THR A 47 -13.81 0.65 -0.15
CA THR A 47 -14.08 1.81 0.70
C THR A 47 -14.63 3.00 -0.09
N LYS A 48 -15.24 3.97 0.60
CA LYS A 48 -15.73 5.20 -0.05
C LYS A 48 -14.60 5.95 -0.77
N ILE A 49 -13.41 6.03 -0.17
CA ILE A 49 -12.23 6.65 -0.80
C ILE A 49 -11.77 5.80 -2.00
N GLY A 50 -11.77 4.48 -1.85
CA GLY A 50 -11.51 3.53 -2.92
C GLY A 50 -12.39 3.71 -4.14
N GLN A 51 -13.69 3.92 -3.94
CA GLN A 51 -14.68 4.15 -4.99
C GLN A 51 -14.45 5.47 -5.74
N LEU A 52 -14.03 6.53 -5.03
CA LEU A 52 -13.63 7.81 -5.65
C LEU A 52 -12.39 7.64 -6.53
N ILE A 53 -11.38 6.93 -6.03
CA ILE A 53 -10.17 6.60 -6.80
C ILE A 53 -10.54 5.75 -8.03
N ASN A 54 -11.41 4.76 -7.87
CA ASN A 54 -11.81 3.89 -8.97
C ASN A 54 -12.55 4.67 -10.07
N SER A 55 -13.46 5.57 -9.68
CA SER A 55 -14.16 6.46 -10.63
C SER A 55 -13.19 7.33 -11.42
N TYR A 56 -12.15 7.85 -10.77
CA TYR A 56 -11.09 8.61 -11.44
C TYR A 56 -10.30 7.75 -12.42
N LEU A 57 -9.86 6.55 -12.01
CA LEU A 57 -9.11 5.63 -12.87
C LEU A 57 -9.94 5.14 -14.09
N GLU A 58 -11.26 5.11 -13.97
CA GLU A 58 -12.18 4.78 -15.06
C GLU A 58 -12.54 5.99 -15.96
N ASN A 59 -11.91 7.15 -15.73
CA ASN A 59 -12.22 8.42 -16.42
C ASN A 59 -13.68 8.88 -16.26
N LYS A 60 -14.36 8.45 -15.20
CA LYS A 60 -15.74 8.87 -14.88
C LYS A 60 -15.81 10.17 -14.08
N SER A 61 -14.68 10.61 -13.51
CA SER A 61 -14.55 11.89 -12.81
C SER A 61 -13.26 12.59 -13.22
N ASN A 62 -13.34 13.92 -13.35
CA ASN A 62 -12.17 14.75 -13.61
C ASN A 62 -11.72 15.38 -12.29
N LEU A 63 -10.80 14.71 -11.59
CA LEU A 63 -10.22 15.18 -10.35
C LEU A 63 -8.81 15.73 -10.62
N GLU A 64 -8.47 16.79 -9.91
CA GLU A 64 -7.16 17.41 -9.94
C GLU A 64 -6.08 16.41 -9.42
N ASP A 65 -4.89 16.41 -10.01
CA ASP A 65 -3.88 15.39 -9.80
C ASP A 65 -3.36 15.31 -8.36
N HIS A 66 -3.19 16.46 -7.67
CA HIS A 66 -2.82 16.49 -6.25
C HIS A 66 -3.93 15.91 -5.39
N THR A 67 -5.20 16.23 -5.70
CA THR A 67 -6.37 15.68 -5.00
C THR A 67 -6.37 14.15 -5.08
N VAL A 68 -6.15 13.59 -6.26
CA VAL A 68 -6.07 12.13 -6.45
C VAL A 68 -4.91 11.53 -5.67
N HIS A 69 -3.73 12.16 -5.68
CA HIS A 69 -2.58 11.71 -4.90
C HIS A 69 -2.88 11.63 -3.39
N LEU A 70 -3.60 12.63 -2.86
CA LEU A 70 -4.04 12.64 -1.47
C LEU A 70 -5.07 11.55 -1.18
N LEU A 71 -6.02 11.29 -2.09
CA LEU A 71 -6.97 10.20 -1.96
C LEU A 71 -6.26 8.83 -1.89
N PHE A 72 -5.27 8.57 -2.74
CA PHE A 72 -4.46 7.36 -2.65
C PHE A 72 -3.74 7.22 -1.31
N SER A 73 -3.28 8.33 -0.73
CA SER A 73 -2.66 8.33 0.59
C SER A 73 -3.68 8.08 1.70
N ALA A 74 -4.84 8.73 1.65
CA ALA A 74 -5.92 8.56 2.60
C ALA A 74 -6.46 7.11 2.59
N ASN A 75 -6.57 6.49 1.41
CA ASN A 75 -6.99 5.09 1.26
C ASN A 75 -6.02 4.09 1.92
N ARG A 76 -4.72 4.41 2.00
CA ARG A 76 -3.78 3.62 2.79
C ARG A 76 -3.97 3.85 4.28
N TRP A 77 -4.12 5.11 4.69
CA TRP A 77 -4.27 5.49 6.10
C TRP A 77 -5.53 4.91 6.75
N GLU A 78 -6.65 4.82 6.03
CA GLU A 78 -7.88 4.21 6.57
C GLU A 78 -7.71 2.72 6.90
N LEU A 79 -6.81 2.00 6.24
CA LEU A 79 -6.53 0.58 6.51
C LEU A 79 -5.42 0.34 7.53
N VAL A 80 -4.68 1.37 7.93
CA VAL A 80 -3.57 1.22 8.90
C VAL A 80 -4.00 0.58 10.22
N PRO A 81 -5.16 0.91 10.85
CA PRO A 81 -5.60 0.25 12.07
C PRO A 81 -5.76 -1.27 11.89
N LEU A 82 -6.42 -1.68 10.80
CA LEU A 82 -6.61 -3.10 10.45
C LEU A 82 -5.27 -3.81 10.18
N MET A 83 -4.37 -3.16 9.44
CA MET A 83 -3.04 -3.71 9.16
C MET A 83 -2.25 -3.94 10.45
N LYS A 84 -2.28 -2.97 11.38
CA LYS A 84 -1.63 -3.10 12.69
C LYS A 84 -2.18 -4.25 13.49
N GLU A 85 -3.50 -4.34 13.60
CA GLU A 85 -4.19 -5.40 14.33
C GLU A 85 -3.74 -6.79 13.84
N LYS A 86 -3.78 -7.02 12.52
CA LYS A 86 -3.36 -8.30 11.93
C LYS A 86 -1.89 -8.62 12.19
N LEU A 87 -1.02 -7.63 12.05
CA LEU A 87 0.41 -7.82 12.31
C LEU A 87 0.69 -8.10 13.79
N GLU A 88 -0.03 -7.45 14.71
CA GLU A 88 0.07 -7.70 16.15
C GLU A 88 -0.43 -9.10 16.54
N GLN A 89 -1.42 -9.64 15.80
CA GLN A 89 -1.89 -11.01 15.92
C GLN A 89 -0.90 -12.06 15.36
N GLY A 90 0.20 -11.64 14.73
CA GLY A 90 1.19 -12.53 14.13
C GLY A 90 0.93 -12.89 12.67
N ILE A 91 -0.10 -12.29 12.04
CA ILE A 91 -0.48 -12.55 10.65
C ILE A 91 0.44 -11.75 9.72
N ASN A 92 1.10 -12.43 8.79
CA ASN A 92 1.90 -11.76 7.76
C ASN A 92 0.98 -11.10 6.72
N LEU A 93 1.35 -9.92 6.24
CA LEU A 93 0.60 -9.20 5.21
C LEU A 93 1.46 -9.09 3.95
N VAL A 94 0.99 -9.67 2.84
CA VAL A 94 1.57 -9.51 1.51
C VAL A 94 0.75 -8.47 0.74
N VAL A 95 1.38 -7.37 0.34
CA VAL A 95 0.70 -6.19 -0.21
C VAL A 95 1.08 -5.96 -1.67
N ASP A 96 0.10 -6.03 -2.57
CA ASP A 96 0.23 -5.62 -3.98
C ASP A 96 0.06 -4.11 -4.11
N ARG A 97 1.18 -3.40 -4.34
CA ARG A 97 1.35 -1.93 -4.38
C ARG A 97 1.11 -1.24 -3.04
N TYR A 98 1.94 -0.25 -2.74
CA TYR A 98 1.81 0.57 -1.54
C TYR A 98 2.23 2.02 -1.81
N ALA A 99 2.96 2.66 -0.89
CA ALA A 99 3.35 4.06 -0.99
C ALA A 99 4.26 4.36 -2.20
N PHE A 100 5.09 3.42 -2.65
CA PHE A 100 6.04 3.68 -3.74
C PHE A 100 5.34 3.78 -5.11
N SER A 101 4.29 2.97 -5.33
CA SER A 101 3.42 3.14 -6.50
C SER A 101 2.83 4.56 -6.56
N GLY A 102 2.35 5.11 -5.43
CA GLY A 102 1.80 6.47 -5.39
C GLY A 102 2.80 7.56 -5.82
N VAL A 103 4.06 7.44 -5.40
CA VAL A 103 5.12 8.37 -5.80
C VAL A 103 5.43 8.24 -7.29
N ALA A 104 5.65 7.01 -7.77
CA ALA A 104 6.02 6.76 -9.16
C ALA A 104 4.96 7.28 -10.14
N PHE A 105 3.68 6.97 -9.91
CA PHE A 105 2.60 7.38 -10.80
C PHE A 105 2.36 8.89 -10.81
N THR A 106 2.43 9.55 -9.65
CA THR A 106 2.28 11.01 -9.58
C THR A 106 3.45 11.73 -10.27
N SER A 107 4.67 11.21 -10.12
CA SER A 107 5.86 11.79 -10.78
C SER A 107 5.88 11.62 -12.30
N ALA A 108 5.18 10.61 -12.83
CA ALA A 108 5.13 10.33 -14.26
C ALA A 108 4.08 11.17 -15.02
N LYS A 109 3.26 11.97 -14.31
CA LYS A 109 2.24 12.80 -14.96
C LYS A 109 2.86 14.03 -15.63
N PRO A 110 2.43 14.40 -16.84
CA PRO A 110 2.96 15.52 -17.60
C PRO A 110 2.70 16.89 -16.96
N SER A 111 1.80 16.97 -15.97
CA SER A 111 1.55 18.15 -15.13
C SER A 111 2.73 18.54 -14.24
N GLY A 112 3.81 17.74 -14.20
CA GLY A 112 5.08 18.17 -13.62
C GLY A 112 5.01 18.42 -12.12
N ILE A 113 4.30 17.55 -11.38
CA ILE A 113 4.36 17.59 -9.92
C ILE A 113 5.80 17.29 -9.50
N HIS A 114 6.51 18.34 -9.10
CA HIS A 114 7.94 18.30 -8.81
C HIS A 114 8.25 17.18 -7.82
N LEU A 115 9.19 16.30 -8.18
CA LEU A 115 9.60 15.16 -7.35
C LEU A 115 9.93 15.58 -5.90
N TYR A 116 10.39 16.83 -5.71
CA TYR A 116 10.65 17.40 -4.40
C TYR A 116 9.41 17.56 -3.52
N SER A 117 8.25 17.97 -4.04
CA SER A 117 7.01 18.06 -3.25
C SER A 117 6.49 16.66 -2.92
N VAL A 118 6.53 15.73 -3.87
CA VAL A 118 6.10 14.33 -3.67
C VAL A 118 7.01 13.61 -2.68
N LEU A 119 8.33 13.82 -2.74
CA LEU A 119 9.28 13.20 -1.82
C LEU A 119 9.29 13.85 -0.42
N THR A 120 9.07 15.16 -0.31
CA THR A 120 8.90 15.80 1.02
C THR A 120 7.58 15.40 1.66
N TRP A 121 6.48 15.35 0.89
CA TRP A 121 5.21 14.82 1.39
C TRP A 121 5.29 13.34 1.71
N SER A 122 5.91 12.54 0.83
CA SER A 122 6.16 11.13 1.10
C SER A 122 7.07 10.96 2.29
N ARG A 123 8.03 11.86 2.57
CA ARG A 123 8.84 11.82 3.78
C ARG A 123 8.00 12.16 5.02
N THR A 124 7.20 13.21 5.00
CA THR A 124 6.28 13.56 6.11
C THR A 124 5.26 12.44 6.38
N VAL A 125 4.78 11.77 5.33
CA VAL A 125 3.88 10.60 5.42
C VAL A 125 4.65 9.31 5.77
N ARG A 126 5.95 9.21 5.46
CA ARG A 126 6.86 8.08 5.77
C ARG A 126 7.54 8.22 7.14
N THR A 127 7.53 9.39 7.79
CA THR A 127 8.24 9.65 9.07
C THR A 127 7.42 9.44 10.34
N GLN A 128 6.17 8.95 10.27
CA GLN A 128 5.62 8.31 11.45
C GLN A 128 6.22 6.90 11.58
N ARG A 129 7.20 6.78 12.48
CA ARG A 129 7.73 5.54 13.08
C ARG A 129 6.60 4.50 13.29
N PHE A 130 6.37 3.60 12.34
CA PHE A 130 5.30 2.59 12.48
C PHE A 130 5.79 1.16 12.65
N PHE A 131 7.09 0.91 12.51
CA PHE A 131 7.68 -0.38 12.86
C PHE A 131 8.94 -0.16 13.70
N PRO A 132 8.90 -0.37 15.03
CA PRO A 132 10.13 -0.50 15.79
C PRO A 132 10.97 -1.60 15.13
N ARG A 133 12.26 -1.31 14.92
CA ARG A 133 13.25 -2.33 14.54
C ARG A 133 13.22 -3.42 15.62
N PRO A 134 13.37 -4.71 15.28
CA PRO A 134 13.66 -5.70 16.29
C PRO A 134 14.90 -5.24 17.07
N ALA A 135 14.81 -5.23 18.39
CA ALA A 135 16.01 -5.07 19.22
C ALA A 135 16.98 -6.20 18.82
N ALA A 136 18.19 -5.80 18.43
CA ALA A 136 19.31 -6.73 18.31
C ALA A 136 19.66 -7.30 19.68
#